data_AF-A0AAN0J9T7-F1
#
_entry.id   AF-A0AAN0J9T7-F1
#
_cell.length_a   1.000
_cell.length_b   1.000
_cell.length_c   1.000
_cell.angle_alpha   90.00
_cell.angle_beta   90.00
_cell.angle_gamma   90.00
#
_symmetry.space_group_name_H-M   'P 1'
#
loop_
_entity.id
_entity.type
_entity.pdbx_description
1 polymer ?
#
loop_
_entity_poly.entity_id
_entity_poly.type
_entity_poly.pdbx_seq_one_letter_code
_entity_poly.pdbx_strand_id
1 'polypeptide(L)'
;MILEKLNEKEKQTQEAIEKRTKNHHVITPGNVDECGKDVTQLKAQVSSGLEKIAKRDKIIITQVQRIAELEREVSVTDAVVKALEDIKKEKEAEINSITLAYKKEKNKKVRELNHIKALRDAKETIKNLQNEMAGIREEQSRNEAIMFNQQAQLESCQQSLETARAANNKSLQSRLDELQRLHESILNERDELNDKYQSDISALTEINNVHMLQRRAQDLKCDDLVLENKMLNDDLVLLKAALDDTMFRIKEQQKVIDELLCSQEKKLPTIRNVIGTPLHQQKKIFDSLMKQKLVKDDIWCLVSCHWFEKWTKFIDIALKAGTDGCNKSSHPGPVTNFTLIKFINFQAPKLKKDLSESLDYKLIPEIGWDLLIQWYGISEKSMRLSRKVIKVQKHAIGKLMIEVYPVTVLVQLIFPESPDVDRIHYEVSRDDTVAFVIEKLRELLQVSAVNETHLWLQHLDKKVLLQETDTMGDNRSLSSVEDNDTLILEVKKGDKWTI
;
A
#
# COMPACT_ATOMS: atom_id res chain seq x y z
N MET A 1 0.97 -23.86 95.90
CA MET A 1 -0.03 -24.95 95.81
C MET A 1 0.41 -26.30 96.40
N ILE A 2 1.40 -27.05 95.88
CA ILE A 2 1.77 -28.36 96.45
C ILE A 2 2.53 -28.22 97.79
N LEU A 3 3.46 -27.27 97.89
CA LEU A 3 4.19 -26.93 99.12
C LEU A 3 3.26 -26.46 100.26
N GLU A 4 2.25 -25.65 99.95
CA GLU A 4 1.23 -25.24 100.92
C GLU A 4 0.41 -26.43 101.42
N LYS A 5 -0.01 -27.33 100.51
CA LYS A 5 -0.76 -28.53 100.89
C LYS A 5 0.07 -29.50 101.75
N LEU A 6 1.40 -29.53 101.58
CA LEU A 6 2.31 -30.30 102.43
C LEU A 6 2.49 -29.68 103.81
N ASN A 7 2.69 -28.36 103.89
CA ASN A 7 2.76 -27.64 105.18
C ASN A 7 1.45 -27.75 105.98
N GLU A 8 0.30 -27.68 105.30
CA GLU A 8 -1.02 -27.87 105.93
C GLU A 8 -1.15 -29.28 106.53
N LYS A 9 -0.68 -30.30 105.79
CA LYS A 9 -0.70 -31.69 106.24
C LYS A 9 0.26 -31.93 107.40
N GLU A 10 1.45 -31.33 107.37
CA GLU A 10 2.43 -31.42 108.46
C GLU A 10 1.87 -30.79 109.75
N LYS A 11 1.24 -29.62 109.64
CA LYS A 11 0.54 -28.97 110.76
C LYS A 11 -0.59 -29.83 111.34
N GLN A 12 -1.43 -30.41 110.49
CA GLN A 12 -2.51 -31.32 110.92
C GLN A 12 -1.98 -32.58 111.60
N THR A 13 -0.83 -33.08 111.16
CA THR A 13 -0.20 -34.27 111.75
C THR A 13 0.41 -33.95 113.12
N GLN A 14 1.01 -32.77 113.27
CA GLN A 14 1.56 -32.29 114.55
C GLN A 14 0.45 -32.04 115.58
N GLU A 15 -0.68 -31.46 115.17
CA GLU A 15 -1.88 -31.29 116.02
C GLU A 15 -2.49 -32.63 116.45
N ALA A 16 -2.50 -33.64 115.56
CA ALA A 16 -2.99 -34.98 115.88
C ALA A 16 -2.08 -35.74 116.87
N ILE A 17 -0.77 -35.50 116.81
CA ILE A 17 0.21 -36.06 117.76
C ILE A 17 0.01 -35.41 119.14
N GLU A 18 -0.08 -34.08 119.25
CA GLU A 18 -0.34 -33.40 120.54
C GLU A 18 -1.66 -33.83 121.19
N LYS A 19 -2.72 -34.06 120.40
CA LYS A 19 -4.00 -34.59 120.89
C LYS A 19 -3.90 -35.99 121.46
N ARG A 20 -3.05 -36.85 120.89
CA ARG A 20 -2.82 -38.22 121.38
C ARG A 20 -1.95 -38.25 122.64
N THR A 21 -0.97 -37.36 122.77
CA THR A 21 -0.08 -37.30 123.93
C THR A 21 -0.76 -36.75 125.19
N LYS A 22 -1.81 -35.92 125.05
CA LYS A 22 -2.58 -35.38 126.20
C LYS A 22 -3.60 -36.35 126.82
N ASN A 23 -3.90 -37.50 126.20
CA ASN A 23 -4.95 -38.42 126.65
C ASN A 23 -4.46 -39.65 127.46
N HIS A 24 -3.28 -39.61 128.09
CA HIS A 24 -2.81 -40.68 128.98
C HIS A 24 -2.30 -40.13 130.33
N HIS A 25 -3.22 -39.94 131.29
CA HIS A 25 -2.93 -40.04 132.72
C HIS A 25 -4.21 -40.32 133.55
N VAL A 26 -4.17 -41.44 134.28
CA VAL A 26 -4.68 -41.73 135.64
C VAL A 26 -5.27 -43.15 135.70
N ILE A 27 -4.56 -43.98 136.47
CA ILE A 27 -4.78 -45.41 136.80
C ILE A 27 -5.48 -45.48 138.18
N THR A 28 -6.29 -46.52 138.43
CA THR A 28 -6.42 -47.12 139.79
C THR A 28 -6.83 -48.61 139.72
N PRO A 29 -6.56 -49.43 140.77
CA PRO A 29 -5.96 -50.77 140.61
C PRO A 29 -6.88 -51.95 140.98
N GLY A 30 -6.60 -53.13 140.41
CA GLY A 30 -7.17 -54.40 140.85
C GLY A 30 -6.59 -55.61 140.10
N ASN A 31 -5.98 -56.54 140.86
CA ASN A 31 -5.60 -57.92 140.54
C ASN A 31 -4.49 -58.21 139.48
N VAL A 32 -3.26 -58.29 139.98
CA VAL A 32 -2.35 -59.47 139.96
C VAL A 32 -2.76 -60.64 139.04
N ASP A 33 -2.19 -60.72 137.83
CA ASP A 33 -1.10 -61.61 137.41
C ASP A 33 -1.03 -61.66 135.85
N GLU A 34 0.18 -61.82 135.29
CA GLU A 34 0.52 -61.97 133.85
C GLU A 34 0.70 -60.72 132.93
N CYS A 35 0.82 -59.48 133.44
CA CYS A 35 0.86 -58.28 132.57
C CYS A 35 2.21 -57.50 132.50
N GLY A 36 3.34 -58.10 132.91
CA GLY A 36 4.64 -57.39 132.98
C GLY A 36 5.55 -57.51 131.74
N LYS A 37 5.48 -58.64 131.00
CA LYS A 37 6.35 -58.89 129.83
C LYS A 37 5.76 -58.34 128.53
N ASP A 38 4.44 -58.32 128.42
CA ASP A 38 3.71 -57.97 127.18
C ASP A 38 3.70 -56.46 126.87
N VAL A 39 3.54 -55.62 127.90
CA VAL A 39 3.54 -54.15 127.74
C VAL A 39 4.93 -53.62 127.35
N THR A 40 5.99 -54.27 127.83
CA THR A 40 7.38 -53.89 127.54
C THR A 40 7.79 -54.31 126.11
N GLN A 41 7.34 -55.49 125.67
CA GLN A 41 7.52 -55.98 124.30
C GLN A 41 6.74 -55.16 123.27
N LEU A 42 5.48 -54.79 123.57
CA LEU A 42 4.66 -53.92 122.72
C LEU A 42 5.24 -52.50 122.61
N LYS A 43 5.74 -51.90 123.70
CA LYS A 43 6.41 -50.58 123.66
C LYS A 43 7.69 -50.60 122.81
N ALA A 44 8.46 -51.68 122.84
CA ALA A 44 9.66 -51.85 122.02
C ALA A 44 9.31 -52.05 120.53
N GLN A 45 8.27 -52.83 120.22
CA GLN A 45 7.78 -53.00 118.85
C GLN A 45 7.21 -51.70 118.27
N VAL A 46 6.46 -50.93 119.06
CA VAL A 46 5.97 -49.60 118.67
C VAL A 46 7.13 -48.63 118.45
N SER A 47 8.13 -48.59 119.34
CA SER A 47 9.32 -47.75 119.14
C SER A 47 10.12 -48.15 117.89
N SER A 48 10.30 -49.45 117.64
CA SER A 48 10.96 -49.94 116.43
C SER A 48 10.16 -49.61 115.15
N GLY A 49 8.83 -49.71 115.22
CA GLY A 49 7.94 -49.30 114.13
C GLY A 49 8.02 -47.80 113.85
N LEU A 50 8.01 -46.98 114.89
CA LEU A 50 8.18 -45.53 114.80
C LEU A 50 9.56 -45.14 114.25
N GLU A 51 10.62 -45.85 114.63
CA GLU A 51 11.97 -45.60 114.09
C GLU A 51 12.07 -45.98 112.61
N LYS A 52 11.40 -47.07 112.18
CA LYS A 52 11.30 -47.43 110.75
C LYS A 52 10.47 -46.42 109.96
N ILE A 53 9.40 -45.90 110.54
CA ILE A 53 8.58 -44.84 109.94
C ILE A 53 9.40 -43.55 109.82
N ALA A 54 10.08 -43.12 110.87
CA ALA A 54 10.94 -41.94 110.84
C ALA A 54 12.08 -42.06 109.81
N LYS A 55 12.67 -43.26 109.65
CA LYS A 55 13.67 -43.52 108.59
C LYS A 55 13.07 -43.42 107.19
N ARG A 56 11.85 -43.93 106.97
CA ARG A 56 11.13 -43.80 105.70
C ARG A 56 10.73 -42.35 105.42
N ASP A 57 10.24 -41.63 106.42
CA ASP A 57 9.86 -40.23 106.28
C ASP A 57 11.07 -39.36 105.93
N LYS A 58 12.25 -39.63 106.52
CA LYS A 58 13.50 -38.96 106.15
C LYS A 58 13.89 -39.21 104.68
N ILE A 59 13.70 -40.43 104.19
CA ILE A 59 13.94 -40.77 102.77
C ILE A 59 12.93 -40.02 101.88
N ILE A 60 11.64 -40.04 102.24
CA ILE A 60 10.58 -39.37 101.48
C ILE A 60 10.82 -37.85 101.42
N ILE A 61 11.16 -37.22 102.55
CA ILE A 61 11.49 -35.78 102.60
C ILE A 61 12.67 -35.48 101.68
N THR A 62 13.72 -36.30 101.70
CA THR A 62 14.88 -36.13 100.81
C THR A 62 14.50 -36.28 99.33
N GLN A 63 13.64 -37.24 99.00
CA GLN A 63 13.15 -37.43 97.63
C GLN A 63 12.26 -36.27 97.17
N VAL A 64 11.36 -35.76 98.03
CA VAL A 64 10.50 -34.61 97.74
C VAL A 64 11.33 -33.35 97.52
N GLN A 65 12.39 -33.13 98.33
CA GLN A 65 13.33 -32.04 98.12
C GLN A 65 14.06 -32.17 96.77
N ARG A 66 14.48 -33.39 96.39
CA ARG A 66 15.11 -33.64 95.09
C ARG A 66 14.16 -33.43 93.92
N ILE A 67 12.89 -33.82 94.04
CA ILE A 67 11.86 -33.57 93.02
C ILE A 67 11.63 -32.06 92.85
N ALA A 68 11.51 -31.32 93.95
CA ALA A 68 11.35 -29.86 93.89
C ALA A 68 12.57 -29.15 93.25
N GLU A 69 13.77 -29.71 93.44
CA GLU A 69 14.99 -29.21 92.78
C GLU A 69 14.97 -29.52 91.27
N LEU A 70 14.62 -30.75 90.88
CA LEU A 70 14.45 -31.13 89.47
C LEU A 70 13.35 -30.32 88.77
N GLU A 71 12.25 -30.01 89.44
CA GLU A 71 11.19 -29.15 88.91
C GLU A 71 11.69 -27.73 88.62
N ARG A 72 12.58 -27.18 89.46
CA ARG A 72 13.23 -25.89 89.19
C ARG A 72 14.20 -25.99 88.01
N GLU A 73 15.00 -27.04 87.93
CA GLU A 73 15.92 -27.27 86.80
C GLU A 73 15.14 -27.36 85.47
N VAL A 74 14.03 -28.12 85.44
CA VAL A 74 13.16 -28.23 84.26
C VAL A 74 12.57 -26.87 83.88
N SER A 75 12.09 -26.09 84.85
CA SER A 75 11.56 -24.75 84.59
C SER A 75 12.61 -23.80 84.00
N VAL A 76 13.88 -23.90 84.44
CA VAL A 76 14.98 -23.12 83.86
C VAL A 76 15.27 -23.58 82.43
N THR A 77 15.28 -24.89 82.17
CA THR A 77 15.48 -25.41 80.80
C THR A 77 14.37 -24.98 79.86
N ASP A 78 13.10 -24.99 80.29
CA ASP A 78 11.97 -24.54 79.47
C ASP A 78 12.09 -23.03 79.13
N ALA A 79 12.55 -22.22 80.08
CA ALA A 79 12.82 -20.81 79.84
C ALA A 79 13.95 -20.60 78.81
N VAL A 80 15.02 -21.39 78.88
CA VAL A 80 16.12 -21.36 77.90
C VAL A 80 15.66 -21.80 76.52
N VAL A 81 14.87 -22.87 76.42
CA VAL A 81 14.31 -23.35 75.14
C VAL A 81 13.45 -22.27 74.49
N LYS A 82 12.57 -21.63 75.26
CA LYS A 82 11.73 -20.54 74.77
C LYS A 82 12.57 -19.36 74.26
N ALA A 83 13.61 -18.97 74.99
CA ALA A 83 14.52 -17.90 74.55
C ALA A 83 15.26 -18.26 73.24
N LEU A 84 15.69 -19.52 73.09
CA LEU A 84 16.32 -20.01 71.86
C LEU A 84 15.34 -20.03 70.68
N GLU A 85 14.07 -20.39 70.90
CA GLU A 85 13.03 -20.33 69.86
C GLU A 85 12.74 -18.89 69.40
N ASP A 86 12.71 -17.94 70.33
CA ASP A 86 12.51 -16.52 70.00
C ASP A 86 13.71 -15.97 69.21
N ILE A 87 14.95 -16.29 69.61
CA ILE A 87 16.16 -15.95 68.85
C ILE A 87 16.14 -16.57 67.45
N LYS A 88 15.71 -17.84 67.34
CA LYS A 88 15.60 -18.52 66.04
C LYS A 88 14.62 -17.78 65.13
N LYS A 89 13.44 -17.41 65.61
CA LYS A 89 12.44 -16.66 64.83
C LYS A 89 12.97 -15.30 64.38
N GLU A 90 13.68 -14.58 65.25
CA GLU A 90 14.30 -13.30 64.91
C GLU A 90 15.35 -13.48 63.80
N LYS A 91 16.21 -14.48 63.92
CA LYS A 91 17.24 -14.78 62.89
C LYS A 91 16.63 -15.24 61.57
N GLU A 92 15.57 -16.03 61.60
CA GLU A 92 14.81 -16.41 60.40
C GLU A 92 14.19 -15.18 59.71
N ALA A 93 13.64 -14.23 60.48
CA ALA A 93 13.12 -12.97 59.94
C ALA A 93 14.22 -12.12 59.30
N GLU A 94 15.39 -12.02 59.94
CA GLU A 94 16.56 -11.31 59.42
C GLU A 94 17.06 -11.94 58.10
N ILE A 95 17.21 -13.27 58.07
CA ILE A 95 17.60 -14.02 56.86
C ILE A 95 16.59 -13.80 55.73
N ASN A 96 15.30 -13.82 56.02
CA ASN A 96 14.25 -13.59 55.03
C ASN A 96 14.29 -12.17 54.47
N SER A 97 14.53 -11.17 55.32
CA SER A 97 14.71 -9.77 54.92
C SER A 97 15.92 -9.60 53.99
N ILE A 98 17.08 -10.15 54.39
CA ILE A 98 18.31 -10.13 53.58
C ILE A 98 18.11 -10.84 52.24
N THR A 99 17.45 -12.00 52.25
CA THR A 99 17.14 -12.76 51.04
C THR A 99 16.25 -11.97 50.08
N LEU A 100 15.24 -11.27 50.61
CA LEU A 100 14.37 -10.42 49.81
C LEU A 100 15.13 -9.22 49.23
N ALA A 101 15.98 -8.56 50.01
CA ALA A 101 16.82 -7.46 49.56
C ALA A 101 17.78 -7.92 48.44
N TYR A 102 18.43 -9.07 48.62
CA TYR A 102 19.30 -9.68 47.60
C TYR A 102 18.53 -10.00 46.31
N LYS A 103 17.33 -10.58 46.41
CA LYS A 103 16.48 -10.85 45.23
C LYS A 103 16.09 -9.56 44.50
N LYS A 104 15.73 -8.50 45.23
CA LYS A 104 15.42 -7.19 44.63
C LYS A 104 16.61 -6.61 43.89
N GLU A 105 17.80 -6.62 44.51
CA GLU A 105 19.03 -6.10 43.91
C GLU A 105 19.47 -6.92 42.69
N LYS A 106 19.40 -8.25 42.77
CA LYS A 106 19.65 -9.14 41.63
C LYS A 106 18.72 -8.82 40.46
N ASN A 107 17.42 -8.67 40.72
CA ASN A 107 16.44 -8.34 39.70
C ASN A 107 16.69 -6.96 39.07
N LYS A 108 17.12 -5.98 39.87
CA LYS A 108 17.53 -4.67 39.37
C LYS A 108 18.72 -4.78 38.41
N LYS A 109 19.78 -5.49 38.80
CA LYS A 109 20.96 -5.73 37.94
C LYS A 109 20.62 -6.48 36.66
N VAL A 110 19.71 -7.45 36.70
CA VAL A 110 19.24 -8.16 35.50
C VAL A 110 18.54 -7.21 34.53
N ARG A 111 17.71 -6.27 35.04
CA ARG A 111 17.07 -5.24 34.20
C ARG A 111 18.09 -4.30 33.56
N GLU A 112 19.10 -3.87 34.32
CA GLU A 112 20.19 -3.04 33.81
C GLU A 112 20.99 -3.78 32.72
N LEU A 113 21.32 -5.06 32.92
CA LEU A 113 22.00 -5.89 31.93
C LEU A 113 21.19 -6.02 30.63
N ASN A 114 19.88 -6.26 30.75
CA ASN A 114 18.99 -6.34 29.59
C ASN A 114 18.91 -5.00 28.84
N HIS A 115 18.90 -3.88 29.57
CA HIS A 115 18.94 -2.55 28.95
C HIS A 115 20.26 -2.31 28.19
N ILE A 116 21.40 -2.67 28.79
CA ILE A 116 22.71 -2.59 28.13
C ILE A 116 22.76 -3.45 26.87
N LYS A 117 22.19 -4.66 26.90
CA LYS A 117 22.10 -5.53 25.72
C LYS A 117 21.27 -4.88 24.61
N ALA A 118 20.09 -4.35 24.95
CA ALA A 118 19.24 -3.63 24.00
C ALA A 118 19.96 -2.42 23.38
N LEU A 119 20.74 -1.66 24.17
CA LEU A 119 21.55 -0.54 23.68
C LEU A 119 22.65 -1.00 22.71
N ARG A 120 23.27 -2.17 22.95
CA ARG A 120 24.27 -2.75 22.04
C ARG A 120 23.64 -3.16 20.71
N ASP A 121 22.49 -3.83 20.75
CA ASP A 121 21.76 -4.27 19.56
C ASP A 121 21.26 -3.06 18.75
N ALA A 122 20.81 -2.00 19.42
CA ALA A 122 20.45 -0.74 18.79
C ALA A 122 21.66 -0.06 18.13
N LYS A 123 22.84 -0.09 18.77
CA LYS A 123 24.09 0.45 18.19
C LYS A 123 24.50 -0.29 16.92
N GLU A 124 24.38 -1.62 16.89
CA GLU A 124 24.69 -2.39 15.69
C GLU A 124 23.69 -2.10 14.56
N THR A 125 22.42 -1.96 14.90
CA THR A 125 21.37 -1.57 13.94
C THR A 125 21.65 -0.19 13.34
N ILE A 126 22.03 0.79 14.17
CA ILE A 126 22.42 2.14 13.69
C ILE A 126 23.60 2.05 12.73
N LYS A 127 24.61 1.23 13.04
CA LYS A 127 25.79 1.03 12.18
C LYS A 127 25.39 0.43 10.82
N ASN A 128 24.50 -0.56 10.81
CA ASN A 128 24.01 -1.16 9.56
C ASN A 128 23.23 -0.14 8.72
N LEU A 129 22.33 0.64 9.35
CA LEU A 129 21.60 1.71 8.67
C LEU A 129 22.54 2.79 8.10
N GLN A 130 23.62 3.12 8.80
CA GLN A 130 24.63 4.06 8.30
C GLN A 130 25.34 3.53 7.05
N ASN A 131 25.66 2.23 7.00
CA ASN A 131 26.25 1.61 5.82
C ASN A 131 25.27 1.58 4.64
N GLU A 132 24.00 1.25 4.87
CA GLU A 132 22.95 1.30 3.84
C GLU A 132 22.77 2.72 3.30
N MET A 133 22.76 3.74 4.17
CA MET A 133 22.70 5.14 3.76
C MET A 133 23.91 5.56 2.91
N ALA A 134 25.11 5.06 3.21
CA ALA A 134 26.30 5.32 2.39
C ALA A 134 26.14 4.71 0.99
N GLY A 135 25.66 3.47 0.90
CA GLY A 135 25.35 2.82 -0.38
C GLY A 135 24.33 3.59 -1.21
N ILE A 136 23.24 4.06 -0.58
CA ILE A 136 22.22 4.88 -1.26
C ILE A 136 22.81 6.19 -1.78
N ARG A 137 23.71 6.86 -1.05
CA ARG A 137 24.36 8.11 -1.50
C ARG A 137 25.26 7.89 -2.70
N GLU A 138 26.02 6.80 -2.72
CA GLU A 138 26.84 6.44 -3.89
C GLU A 138 25.98 6.17 -5.12
N GLU A 139 24.87 5.45 -4.93
CA GLU A 139 23.93 5.15 -6.00
C GLU A 139 23.22 6.40 -6.53
N GLN A 140 22.82 7.32 -5.65
CA GLN A 140 22.30 8.64 -6.04
C GLN A 140 23.31 9.41 -6.87
N SER A 141 24.58 9.45 -6.45
CA SER A 141 25.64 10.14 -7.20
C SER A 141 25.86 9.54 -8.59
N ARG A 142 25.78 8.20 -8.73
CA ARG A 142 25.85 7.52 -10.04
C ARG A 142 24.65 7.86 -10.92
N ASN A 143 23.45 7.88 -10.36
CA ASN A 143 22.23 8.21 -11.10
C ASN A 143 22.23 9.68 -11.57
N GLU A 144 22.71 10.61 -10.74
CA GLU A 144 22.90 12.02 -11.13
C GLU A 144 23.88 12.15 -12.30
N ALA A 145 24.99 11.41 -12.28
CA ALA A 145 25.95 11.40 -13.39
C ALA A 145 25.35 10.85 -14.70
N ILE A 146 24.53 9.79 -14.62
CA ILE A 146 23.82 9.23 -15.78
C ILE A 146 22.83 10.24 -16.34
N MET A 147 22.03 10.87 -15.48
CA MET A 147 21.07 11.91 -15.88
C MET A 147 21.76 13.09 -16.56
N PHE A 148 22.89 13.56 -16.01
CA PHE A 148 23.66 14.64 -16.62
C PHE A 148 24.18 14.28 -18.02
N ASN A 149 24.68 13.05 -18.21
CA ASN A 149 25.15 12.58 -19.52
C ASN A 149 23.99 12.47 -20.53
N GLN A 150 22.86 11.90 -20.12
CA GLN A 150 21.66 11.81 -20.96
C GLN A 150 21.14 13.19 -21.37
N GLN A 151 21.15 14.16 -20.44
CA GLN A 151 20.77 15.54 -20.72
C GLN A 151 21.70 16.19 -21.76
N ALA A 152 23.02 16.01 -21.61
CA ALA A 152 23.99 16.52 -22.58
C ALA A 152 23.82 15.90 -23.98
N GLN A 153 23.48 14.60 -24.05
CA GLN A 153 23.17 13.94 -25.31
C GLN A 153 21.89 14.48 -25.96
N LEU A 154 20.84 14.73 -25.16
CA LEU A 154 19.59 15.30 -25.65
C LEU A 154 19.82 16.70 -26.25
N GLU A 155 20.58 17.56 -25.56
CA GLU A 155 20.91 18.91 -26.02
C GLU A 155 21.69 18.89 -27.34
N SER A 156 22.67 17.98 -27.46
CA SER A 156 23.42 17.77 -28.71
C SER A 156 22.53 17.32 -29.88
N CYS A 157 21.60 16.40 -29.64
CA CYS A 157 20.62 15.98 -30.64
C CYS A 157 19.66 17.11 -31.05
N GLN A 158 19.19 17.91 -30.09
CA GLN A 158 18.32 19.06 -30.36
C GLN A 158 19.03 20.10 -31.23
N GLN A 159 20.28 20.42 -30.92
CA GLN A 159 21.07 21.39 -31.69
C GLN A 159 21.34 20.89 -33.12
N SER A 160 21.59 19.59 -33.28
CA SER A 160 21.74 18.96 -34.60
C SER A 160 20.45 19.03 -35.42
N LEU A 161 19.30 18.79 -34.78
CA LEU A 161 17.98 18.88 -35.42
C LEU A 161 17.64 20.32 -35.83
N GLU A 162 17.91 21.31 -34.99
CA GLU A 162 17.70 22.72 -35.31
C GLU A 162 18.58 23.16 -36.49
N THR A 163 19.84 22.74 -36.51
CA THR A 163 20.76 23.03 -37.62
C THR A 163 20.25 22.43 -38.93
N ALA A 164 19.78 21.17 -38.90
CA ALA A 164 19.19 20.51 -40.07
C ALA A 164 17.90 21.22 -40.55
N ARG A 165 17.02 21.63 -39.62
CA ARG A 165 15.81 22.41 -39.93
C ARG A 165 16.14 23.75 -40.57
N ALA A 166 17.12 24.48 -40.03
CA ALA A 166 17.56 25.77 -40.57
C ALA A 166 18.11 25.61 -42.00
N ALA A 167 18.94 24.58 -42.25
CA ALA A 167 19.46 24.28 -43.57
C ALA A 167 18.34 23.94 -44.58
N ASN A 168 17.36 23.14 -44.16
CA ASN A 168 16.22 22.77 -45.01
C ASN A 168 15.34 23.98 -45.34
N ASN A 169 15.03 24.82 -44.35
CA ASN A 169 14.26 26.05 -44.56
C ASN A 169 14.97 27.01 -45.51
N LYS A 170 16.30 27.15 -45.41
CA LYS A 170 17.09 27.97 -46.34
C LYS A 170 17.04 27.43 -47.77
N SER A 171 17.10 26.10 -47.94
CA SER A 171 16.94 25.44 -49.24
C SER A 171 15.56 25.66 -49.83
N LEU A 172 14.50 25.48 -49.03
CA LEU A 172 13.12 25.73 -49.44
C LEU A 172 12.89 27.19 -49.83
N GLN A 173 13.45 28.14 -49.07
CA GLN A 173 13.36 29.55 -49.39
C GLN A 173 14.03 29.87 -50.73
N SER A 174 15.23 29.33 -50.98
CA SER A 174 15.92 29.52 -52.28
C SER A 174 15.11 28.99 -53.47
N ARG A 175 14.40 27.85 -53.29
CA ARG A 175 13.51 27.31 -54.33
C ARG A 175 12.26 28.17 -54.53
N LEU A 176 11.72 28.73 -53.45
CA LEU A 176 10.59 29.66 -53.53
C LEU A 176 10.97 30.93 -54.31
N ASP A 177 12.13 31.51 -54.03
CA ASP A 177 12.64 32.69 -54.72
C ASP A 177 12.92 32.40 -56.21
N GLU A 178 13.33 31.18 -56.56
CA GLU A 178 13.47 30.74 -57.95
C GLU A 178 12.12 30.61 -58.67
N LEU A 179 11.13 30.00 -58.02
CA LEU A 179 9.77 29.91 -58.57
C LEU A 179 9.13 31.28 -58.77
N GLN A 180 9.34 32.23 -57.85
CA GLN A 180 8.85 33.60 -57.99
C GLN A 180 9.47 34.31 -59.21
N ARG A 181 10.78 34.15 -59.43
CA ARG A 181 11.46 34.71 -60.61
C ARG A 181 10.94 34.10 -61.91
N LEU A 182 10.73 32.79 -61.94
CA LEU A 182 10.14 32.12 -63.11
C LEU A 182 8.70 32.62 -63.36
N HIS A 183 7.92 32.84 -62.31
CA HIS A 183 6.57 33.39 -62.43
C HIS A 183 6.56 34.81 -63.03
N GLU A 184 7.45 35.70 -62.56
CA GLU A 184 7.60 37.04 -63.14
C GLU A 184 8.06 36.99 -64.61
N SER A 185 8.97 36.08 -64.96
CA SER A 185 9.39 35.88 -66.35
C SER A 185 8.22 35.48 -67.25
N ILE A 186 7.38 34.54 -66.80
CA ILE A 186 6.19 34.11 -67.54
C ILE A 186 5.18 35.27 -67.70
N LEU A 187 5.01 36.10 -66.67
CA LEU A 187 4.15 37.28 -66.75
C LEU A 187 4.66 38.29 -67.78
N ASN A 188 5.97 38.55 -67.81
CA ASN A 188 6.56 39.44 -68.82
C ASN A 188 6.40 38.88 -70.23
N GLU A 189 6.69 37.59 -70.45
CA GLU A 189 6.49 36.96 -71.77
C GLU A 189 5.02 37.03 -72.22
N ARG A 190 4.07 36.82 -71.30
CA ARG A 190 2.65 36.99 -71.57
C ARG A 190 2.32 38.42 -71.98
N ASP A 191 2.87 39.41 -71.28
CA ASP A 191 2.59 40.83 -71.55
C ASP A 191 3.20 41.27 -72.90
N GLU A 192 4.42 40.81 -73.22
CA GLU A 192 5.03 41.01 -74.56
C GLU A 192 4.20 40.37 -75.68
N LEU A 193 3.73 39.14 -75.48
CA LEU A 193 2.82 38.47 -76.40
C LEU A 193 1.52 39.27 -76.56
N ASN A 194 0.96 39.77 -75.47
CA ASN A 194 -0.26 40.55 -75.48
C ASN A 194 -0.08 41.89 -76.23
N ASP A 195 1.04 42.58 -76.02
CA ASP A 195 1.40 43.80 -76.75
C ASP A 195 1.59 43.52 -78.25
N LYS A 196 2.22 42.39 -78.59
CA LYS A 196 2.36 41.94 -79.98
C LYS A 196 1.00 41.61 -80.59
N TYR A 197 0.14 40.88 -79.89
CA TYR A 197 -1.24 40.63 -80.30
C TYR A 197 -2.00 41.94 -80.53
N GLN A 198 -1.82 42.93 -79.66
CA GLN A 198 -2.51 44.21 -79.77
C GLN A 198 -1.97 45.09 -80.91
N SER A 199 -0.66 45.00 -81.17
CA SER A 199 -0.04 45.56 -82.37
C SER A 199 -0.56 44.88 -83.63
N ASP A 200 -0.63 43.55 -83.66
CA ASP A 200 -1.14 42.77 -84.79
C ASP A 200 -2.63 43.06 -85.02
N ILE A 201 -3.44 43.19 -83.96
CA ILE A 201 -4.83 43.63 -84.04
C ILE A 201 -4.91 45.06 -84.60
N SER A 202 -4.04 45.98 -84.17
CA SER A 202 -4.02 47.36 -84.68
C SER A 202 -3.62 47.42 -86.16
N ALA A 203 -2.59 46.67 -86.55
CA ALA A 203 -2.17 46.52 -87.94
C ALA A 203 -3.24 45.84 -88.79
N LEU A 204 -3.92 44.82 -88.26
CA LEU A 204 -5.09 44.22 -88.88
C LEU A 204 -6.26 45.20 -88.95
N THR A 205 -6.43 46.12 -88.01
CA THR A 205 -7.46 47.16 -88.03
C THR A 205 -7.13 48.24 -89.07
N GLU A 206 -5.86 48.60 -89.25
CA GLU A 206 -5.39 49.45 -90.35
C GLU A 206 -5.54 48.76 -91.71
N ILE A 207 -5.12 47.50 -91.82
CA ILE A 207 -5.35 46.65 -92.99
C ILE A 207 -6.84 46.47 -93.22
N ASN A 208 -7.68 46.38 -92.19
CA ASN A 208 -9.14 46.31 -92.29
C ASN A 208 -9.73 47.68 -92.63
N ASN A 209 -9.12 48.82 -92.28
CA ASN A 209 -9.53 50.15 -92.76
C ASN A 209 -9.16 50.35 -94.24
N VAL A 210 -8.00 49.83 -94.67
CA VAL A 210 -7.56 49.77 -96.08
C VAL A 210 -8.38 48.76 -96.89
N HIS A 211 -8.67 47.58 -96.32
CA HIS A 211 -9.60 46.59 -96.85
C HIS A 211 -11.05 47.03 -96.72
N MET A 212 -11.45 47.94 -95.82
CA MET A 212 -12.80 48.50 -95.78
C MET A 212 -12.99 49.53 -96.89
N LEU A 213 -11.91 50.17 -97.37
CA LEU A 213 -11.93 50.97 -98.60
C LEU A 213 -11.91 50.09 -99.86
N GLN A 214 -11.47 48.82 -99.79
CA GLN A 214 -11.42 47.88 -100.92
C GLN A 214 -12.49 46.76 -100.93
N ARG A 215 -13.10 46.39 -99.79
CA ARG A 215 -14.16 45.38 -99.62
C ARG A 215 -15.55 45.98 -99.44
N ARG A 216 -15.68 47.29 -99.18
CA ARG A 216 -16.97 48.00 -99.34
C ARG A 216 -17.39 48.10 -100.83
N ALA A 217 -16.58 47.55 -101.73
CA ALA A 217 -16.91 47.25 -103.12
C ALA A 217 -17.46 45.82 -103.36
N GLN A 218 -17.47 44.90 -102.40
CA GLN A 218 -18.18 43.62 -102.52
C GLN A 218 -18.38 42.95 -101.16
N ASP A 219 -19.53 43.27 -100.59
CA ASP A 219 -20.21 42.58 -99.52
C ASP A 219 -20.37 41.06 -99.78
N LEU A 220 -19.96 40.23 -98.81
CA LEU A 220 -20.84 39.34 -98.01
C LEU A 220 -20.18 38.04 -97.53
N LYS A 221 -20.45 37.77 -96.24
CA LYS A 221 -20.35 36.53 -95.44
C LYS A 221 -18.98 36.16 -94.86
N CYS A 222 -18.91 36.10 -93.53
CA CYS A 222 -19.01 34.80 -92.85
C CYS A 222 -19.27 34.95 -91.36
N ASP A 223 -20.06 34.02 -90.85
CA ASP A 223 -20.69 33.95 -89.53
C ASP A 223 -19.73 33.53 -88.39
N ASP A 224 -18.40 33.57 -88.62
CA ASP A 224 -17.41 32.92 -87.75
C ASP A 224 -17.01 33.75 -86.51
N LEU A 225 -17.07 35.09 -86.57
CA LEU A 225 -16.67 35.98 -85.45
C LEU A 225 -17.69 36.06 -84.30
N VAL A 226 -18.93 35.61 -84.54
CA VAL A 226 -20.00 35.57 -83.53
C VAL A 226 -19.86 34.34 -82.64
N LEU A 227 -19.25 33.25 -83.13
CA LEU A 227 -19.09 32.02 -82.36
C LEU A 227 -17.93 32.10 -81.36
N GLU A 228 -16.83 32.75 -81.76
CA GLU A 228 -15.60 32.86 -80.94
C GLU A 228 -15.77 33.83 -79.75
N ASN A 229 -16.51 34.93 -79.94
CA ASN A 229 -16.88 35.83 -78.84
C ASN A 229 -17.88 35.20 -77.85
N LYS A 230 -18.69 34.24 -78.31
CA LYS A 230 -19.64 33.53 -77.44
C LYS A 230 -18.92 32.49 -76.57
N MET A 231 -17.97 31.76 -77.13
CA MET A 231 -17.13 30.79 -76.39
C MET A 231 -16.27 31.47 -75.31
N LEU A 232 -15.66 32.61 -75.60
CA LEU A 232 -14.81 33.32 -74.63
C LEU A 232 -15.63 33.85 -73.43
N ASN A 233 -16.90 34.21 -73.66
CA ASN A 233 -17.80 34.70 -72.62
C ASN A 233 -18.36 33.54 -71.76
N ASP A 234 -18.59 32.37 -72.36
CA ASP A 234 -19.03 31.17 -71.65
C ASP A 234 -17.90 30.59 -70.76
N ASP A 235 -16.64 30.63 -71.22
CA ASP A 235 -15.47 30.22 -70.41
C ASP A 235 -15.24 31.16 -69.21
N LEU A 236 -15.52 32.45 -69.36
CA LEU A 236 -15.41 33.43 -68.28
C LEU A 236 -16.48 33.22 -67.20
N VAL A 237 -17.67 32.75 -67.59
CA VAL A 237 -18.77 32.39 -66.68
C VAL A 237 -18.45 31.11 -65.91
N LEU A 238 -17.85 30.10 -66.57
CA LEU A 238 -17.39 28.85 -65.93
C LEU A 238 -16.28 29.10 -64.90
N LEU A 239 -15.32 29.97 -65.21
CA LEU A 239 -14.22 30.30 -64.30
C LEU A 239 -14.73 31.00 -63.03
N LYS A 240 -15.75 31.86 -63.18
CA LYS A 240 -16.37 32.58 -62.06
C LYS A 240 -17.17 31.65 -61.15
N ALA A 241 -17.90 30.68 -61.72
CA ALA A 241 -18.62 29.67 -60.96
C ALA A 241 -17.67 28.74 -60.17
N ALA A 242 -16.52 28.38 -60.75
CA ALA A 242 -15.51 27.57 -60.06
C ALA A 242 -14.87 28.32 -58.86
N LEU A 243 -14.71 29.63 -58.96
CA LEU A 243 -14.19 30.46 -57.88
C LEU A 243 -15.19 30.58 -56.71
N ASP A 244 -16.48 30.71 -57.01
CA ASP A 244 -17.53 30.75 -55.97
C ASP A 244 -17.67 29.41 -55.23
N ASP A 245 -17.53 28.29 -55.94
CA ASP A 245 -17.60 26.93 -55.38
C ASP A 245 -16.39 26.61 -54.48
N THR A 246 -15.20 27.11 -54.81
CA THR A 246 -14.01 26.99 -53.94
C THR A 246 -14.12 27.86 -52.68
N MET A 247 -14.64 29.09 -52.79
CA MET A 247 -14.90 29.93 -51.62
C MET A 247 -15.98 29.34 -50.69
N PHE A 248 -16.98 28.66 -51.25
CA PHE A 248 -17.99 27.96 -50.46
C PHE A 248 -17.39 26.81 -49.65
N ARG A 249 -16.56 25.96 -50.27
CA ARG A 249 -15.86 24.85 -49.59
C ARG A 249 -14.95 25.31 -48.45
N ILE A 250 -14.25 26.43 -48.63
CA ILE A 250 -13.41 27.03 -47.57
C ILE A 250 -14.25 27.46 -46.37
N LYS A 251 -15.41 28.10 -46.59
CA LYS A 251 -16.32 28.50 -45.50
C LYS A 251 -16.91 27.31 -44.75
N GLU A 252 -17.19 26.22 -45.45
CA GLU A 252 -17.73 25.00 -44.85
C GLU A 252 -16.68 24.27 -44.00
N GLN A 253 -15.42 24.23 -44.44
CA GLN A 253 -14.30 23.73 -43.64
C GLN A 253 -14.06 24.57 -42.38
N GLN A 254 -14.18 25.90 -42.47
CA GLN A 254 -14.04 26.80 -41.31
C GLN A 254 -15.13 26.53 -40.25
N LYS A 255 -16.37 26.28 -40.69
CA LYS A 255 -17.48 25.95 -39.79
C LYS A 255 -17.26 24.65 -39.01
N VAL A 256 -16.71 23.62 -39.67
CA VAL A 256 -16.36 22.34 -39.02
C VAL A 256 -15.27 22.52 -37.96
N ILE A 257 -14.27 23.37 -38.23
CA ILE A 257 -13.22 23.70 -37.26
C ILE A 257 -13.81 24.42 -36.03
N ASP A 258 -14.71 25.37 -36.24
CA ASP A 258 -15.35 26.13 -35.15
C ASP A 258 -16.28 25.24 -34.29
N GLU A 259 -17.01 24.29 -34.90
CA GLU A 259 -17.83 23.29 -34.19
C GLU A 259 -16.98 22.30 -33.38
N LEU A 260 -15.80 21.91 -33.88
CA LEU A 260 -14.84 21.07 -33.17
C LEU A 260 -14.24 21.78 -31.96
N LEU A 261 -13.88 23.06 -32.08
CA LEU A 261 -13.37 23.88 -30.99
C LEU A 261 -14.42 24.09 -29.88
N CYS A 262 -15.67 24.38 -30.26
CA CYS A 262 -16.79 24.55 -29.30
C CYS A 262 -17.15 23.23 -28.58
N SER A 263 -16.98 22.09 -29.24
CA SER A 263 -17.17 20.76 -28.63
C SER A 263 -16.05 20.37 -27.66
N GLN A 264 -14.83 20.86 -27.88
CA GLN A 264 -13.68 20.68 -26.99
C GLN A 264 -13.81 21.55 -25.73
N GLU A 265 -14.26 22.81 -25.86
CA GLU A 265 -14.46 23.73 -24.72
C GLU A 265 -15.55 23.26 -23.74
N LYS A 266 -16.60 22.58 -24.21
CA LYS A 266 -17.68 22.06 -23.34
C LYS A 266 -17.27 20.87 -22.46
N LYS A 267 -16.10 20.27 -22.69
CA LYS A 267 -15.59 19.11 -21.90
C LYS A 267 -14.62 19.51 -20.78
N LEU A 268 -14.20 20.77 -20.70
CA LEU A 268 -13.36 21.27 -19.62
C LEU A 268 -14.21 22.12 -18.64
N PRO A 269 -14.53 21.63 -17.43
CA PRO A 269 -14.91 22.54 -16.37
C PRO A 269 -13.69 23.39 -16.03
N THR A 270 -13.76 24.67 -16.40
CA THR A 270 -12.90 25.78 -16.00
C THR A 270 -12.02 25.46 -14.78
N ILE A 271 -10.79 25.02 -15.03
CA ILE A 271 -9.72 24.90 -14.03
C ILE A 271 -9.18 26.33 -13.81
N ARG A 272 -9.98 27.19 -13.18
CA ARG A 272 -9.48 28.46 -12.64
C ARG A 272 -9.90 28.56 -11.17
N ASN A 273 -8.90 28.37 -10.31
CA ASN A 273 -8.90 28.60 -8.86
C ASN A 273 -9.80 27.68 -8.02
N VAL A 274 -9.31 26.47 -7.73
CA VAL A 274 -9.93 25.49 -6.82
C VAL A 274 -9.18 25.38 -5.47
N ILE A 275 -8.08 26.13 -5.29
CA ILE A 275 -7.37 26.24 -4.02
C ILE A 275 -8.30 26.98 -3.03
N GLY A 276 -8.87 26.23 -2.07
CA GLY A 276 -9.85 26.76 -1.10
C GLY A 276 -11.28 26.24 -1.25
N THR A 277 -11.53 25.19 -2.04
CA THR A 277 -12.87 24.57 -2.13
C THR A 277 -13.37 24.13 -0.75
N PRO A 278 -14.50 24.65 -0.23
CA PRO A 278 -15.03 24.28 1.08
C PRO A 278 -15.35 22.78 1.19
N LEU A 279 -15.19 22.20 2.39
CA LEU A 279 -15.31 20.74 2.60
C LEU A 279 -16.69 20.18 2.22
N HIS A 280 -17.76 20.95 2.44
CA HIS A 280 -19.11 20.55 2.03
C HIS A 280 -19.25 20.44 0.51
N GLN A 281 -18.58 21.33 -0.22
CA GLN A 281 -18.58 21.33 -1.68
C GLN A 281 -17.73 20.18 -2.22
N GLN A 282 -16.57 19.90 -1.60
CA GLN A 282 -15.76 18.73 -1.94
C GLN A 282 -16.59 17.44 -1.83
N LYS A 283 -17.32 17.25 -0.72
CA LYS A 283 -18.21 16.10 -0.52
C LYS A 283 -19.27 15.99 -1.61
N LYS A 284 -19.97 17.09 -1.89
CA LYS A 284 -21.03 17.13 -2.92
C LYS A 284 -20.50 16.80 -4.31
N ILE A 285 -19.32 17.31 -4.68
CA ILE A 285 -18.67 17.03 -5.96
C ILE A 285 -18.36 15.52 -6.04
N PHE A 286 -17.73 14.96 -5.01
CA PHE A 286 -17.37 13.54 -4.99
C PHE A 286 -18.61 12.62 -5.01
N ASP A 287 -19.64 12.93 -4.23
CA ASP A 287 -20.90 12.17 -4.24
C ASP A 287 -21.57 12.17 -5.62
N SER A 288 -21.39 13.24 -6.40
CA SER A 288 -21.87 13.30 -7.78
C SER A 288 -20.99 12.50 -8.74
N LEU A 289 -19.66 12.60 -8.61
CA LEU A 289 -18.70 11.86 -9.45
C LEU A 289 -18.87 10.35 -9.28
N MET A 290 -19.04 9.88 -8.04
CA MET A 290 -19.20 8.46 -7.74
C MET A 290 -20.52 7.84 -8.24
N LYS A 291 -21.50 8.66 -8.65
CA LYS A 291 -22.78 8.20 -9.22
C LYS A 291 -22.76 8.10 -10.74
N GLN A 292 -21.68 8.52 -11.38
CA GLN A 292 -21.56 8.45 -12.83
C GLN A 292 -21.58 6.99 -13.30
N LYS A 293 -22.26 6.74 -14.43
CA LYS A 293 -22.23 5.44 -15.08
C LYS A 293 -20.90 5.28 -15.80
N LEU A 294 -20.40 4.04 -15.85
CA LEU A 294 -19.22 3.72 -16.66
C LEU A 294 -19.51 3.98 -18.14
N VAL A 295 -18.59 4.64 -18.83
CA VAL A 295 -18.60 4.81 -20.29
C VAL A 295 -17.36 4.10 -20.84
N LYS A 296 -17.51 3.41 -21.98
CA LYS A 296 -16.40 2.67 -22.60
C LYS A 296 -15.22 3.62 -22.85
N ASP A 297 -14.00 3.13 -22.61
CA ASP A 297 -12.73 3.83 -22.81
C ASP A 297 -12.46 5.00 -21.84
N ASP A 298 -13.37 5.30 -20.90
CA ASP A 298 -13.10 6.24 -19.81
C ASP A 298 -11.95 5.76 -18.91
N ILE A 299 -11.24 6.71 -18.31
CA ILE A 299 -10.18 6.45 -17.36
C ILE A 299 -10.68 6.62 -15.92
N TRP A 300 -10.43 5.59 -15.13
CA TRP A 300 -10.67 5.56 -13.69
C TRP A 300 -9.34 5.36 -12.96
N CYS A 301 -9.24 5.80 -11.73
CA CYS A 301 -8.02 5.78 -10.94
C CYS A 301 -8.23 5.02 -9.64
N LEU A 302 -7.20 4.28 -9.22
CA LEU A 302 -7.17 3.67 -7.89
C LEU A 302 -6.72 4.70 -6.86
N VAL A 303 -7.46 4.80 -5.77
CA VAL A 303 -7.06 5.51 -4.55
C VAL A 303 -7.04 4.55 -3.37
N SER A 304 -6.00 4.58 -2.55
CA SER A 304 -5.92 3.76 -1.33
C SER A 304 -7.14 3.96 -0.43
N CYS A 305 -7.82 2.88 -0.04
CA CYS A 305 -8.93 2.92 0.91
C CYS A 305 -8.49 3.55 2.23
N HIS A 306 -7.26 3.27 2.69
CA HIS A 306 -6.72 3.87 3.90
C HIS A 306 -6.73 5.40 3.85
N TRP A 307 -6.26 5.98 2.75
CA TRP A 307 -6.28 7.42 2.57
C TRP A 307 -7.70 7.96 2.36
N PHE A 308 -8.49 7.29 1.51
CA PHE A 308 -9.84 7.73 1.15
C PHE A 308 -10.81 7.73 2.35
N GLU A 309 -10.73 6.72 3.22
CA GLU A 309 -11.50 6.67 4.46
C GLU A 309 -11.10 7.77 5.43
N LYS A 310 -9.80 8.07 5.55
CA LYS A 310 -9.30 9.16 6.39
C LYS A 310 -9.84 10.50 5.90
N TRP A 311 -9.82 10.72 4.58
CA TRP A 311 -10.43 11.90 3.94
C TRP A 311 -11.94 12.00 4.20
N THR A 312 -12.67 10.89 4.02
CA THR A 312 -14.13 10.86 4.26
C THR A 312 -14.47 11.18 5.72
N LYS A 313 -13.75 10.56 6.67
CA LYS A 313 -13.91 10.83 8.11
C LYS A 313 -13.58 12.27 8.47
N PHE A 314 -12.53 12.83 7.88
CA PHE A 314 -12.13 14.23 8.07
C PHE A 314 -13.24 15.18 7.66
N ILE A 315 -13.82 14.98 6.46
CA ILE A 315 -14.94 15.78 5.98
C ILE A 315 -16.16 15.62 6.90
N ASP A 316 -16.52 14.39 7.26
CA ASP A 316 -17.72 14.15 8.09
C ASP A 316 -17.62 14.80 9.48
N ILE A 317 -16.43 14.77 10.10
CA ILE A 317 -16.19 15.45 11.38
C ILE A 317 -16.29 16.97 11.20
N ALA A 318 -15.68 17.53 10.16
CA ALA A 318 -15.69 18.96 9.91
C ALA A 318 -17.11 19.50 9.67
N LEU A 319 -17.90 18.77 8.87
CA LEU A 319 -19.29 19.14 8.58
C LEU A 319 -20.18 19.06 9.82
N LYS A 320 -19.97 18.07 10.71
CA LYS A 320 -20.71 17.96 11.98
C LYS A 320 -20.34 19.06 12.98
N ALA A 321 -19.08 19.49 12.98
CA ALA A 321 -18.59 20.53 13.88
C ALA A 321 -19.00 21.96 13.45
N GLY A 322 -19.54 22.14 12.24
CA GLY A 322 -19.92 23.45 11.71
C GLY A 322 -18.72 24.37 11.44
N THR A 323 -17.50 23.82 11.42
CA THR A 323 -16.26 24.56 11.20
C THR A 323 -15.56 24.00 9.96
N ASP A 324 -15.27 24.87 8.98
CA ASP A 324 -14.39 24.51 7.86
C ASP A 324 -12.94 24.22 8.34
N GLY A 325 -12.60 24.61 9.56
CA GLY A 325 -11.32 24.32 10.22
C GLY A 325 -11.42 23.13 11.17
N CYS A 326 -11.21 21.92 10.67
CA CYS A 326 -11.01 20.74 11.52
C CYS A 326 -9.59 20.71 12.12
N ASN A 327 -9.41 20.06 13.26
CA ASN A 327 -8.11 19.85 13.92
C ASN A 327 -7.06 19.31 12.93
N LYS A 328 -5.86 19.92 12.92
CA LYS A 328 -4.72 19.50 12.07
C LYS A 328 -4.40 17.99 12.16
N SER A 329 -4.70 17.36 13.30
CA SER A 329 -4.50 15.92 13.53
C SER A 329 -5.39 15.01 12.69
N SER A 330 -6.57 15.49 12.27
CA SER A 330 -7.55 14.70 11.53
C SER A 330 -7.42 14.87 10.01
N HIS A 331 -6.61 15.82 9.55
CA HIS A 331 -6.37 16.07 8.14
C HIS A 331 -5.80 14.82 7.44
N PRO A 332 -6.30 14.43 6.25
CA PRO A 332 -5.85 13.21 5.58
C PRO A 332 -4.36 13.27 5.21
N GLY A 333 -3.86 14.46 4.89
CA GLY A 333 -2.52 14.67 4.35
C GLY A 333 -2.49 14.45 2.83
N PRO A 334 -1.31 14.52 2.19
CA PRO A 334 -1.18 14.29 0.76
C PRO A 334 -1.69 12.92 0.33
N VAL A 335 -2.30 12.85 -0.85
CA VAL A 335 -2.80 11.60 -1.44
C VAL A 335 -1.66 10.61 -1.58
N THR A 336 -1.88 9.38 -1.13
CA THR A 336 -0.88 8.33 -1.21
C THR A 336 -1.47 6.96 -1.55
N ASN A 337 -0.82 6.29 -2.51
CA ASN A 337 -1.10 4.93 -2.95
C ASN A 337 -0.01 3.93 -2.51
N PHE A 338 0.84 4.25 -1.53
CA PHE A 338 1.94 3.37 -1.08
C PHE A 338 1.48 1.98 -0.68
N THR A 339 0.28 1.85 -0.12
CA THR A 339 -0.27 0.55 0.28
C THR A 339 -0.54 -0.36 -0.91
N LEU A 340 -0.78 0.21 -2.10
CA LEU A 340 -1.17 -0.49 -3.32
C LEU A 340 0.02 -0.88 -4.19
N ILE A 341 1.13 -0.17 -4.07
CA ILE A 341 2.30 -0.36 -4.94
C ILE A 341 3.40 -1.17 -4.25
N LYS A 342 4.11 -1.95 -5.06
CA LYS A 342 5.36 -2.62 -4.68
C LYS A 342 6.51 -1.88 -5.36
N PHE A 343 7.47 -1.43 -4.56
CA PHE A 343 8.73 -0.91 -5.07
C PHE A 343 9.62 -2.08 -5.47
N ILE A 344 10.17 -2.00 -6.68
CA ILE A 344 11.17 -2.91 -7.20
C ILE A 344 12.39 -2.03 -7.49
N ASN A 345 13.56 -2.41 -6.99
CA ASN A 345 14.77 -1.60 -7.15
C ASN A 345 14.98 -1.26 -8.64
N PHE A 346 15.24 0.02 -8.91
CA PHE A 346 15.49 0.56 -10.26
C PHE A 346 14.33 0.42 -11.27
N GLN A 347 13.12 0.07 -10.84
CA GLN A 347 11.95 -0.05 -11.73
C GLN A 347 10.79 0.84 -11.27
N ALA A 348 9.93 1.19 -12.21
CA ALA A 348 8.67 1.86 -11.90
C ALA A 348 7.86 1.02 -10.91
N PRO A 349 7.32 1.63 -9.82
CA PRO A 349 6.47 0.91 -8.88
C PRO A 349 5.32 0.20 -9.58
N LYS A 350 5.12 -1.08 -9.25
CA LYS A 350 4.05 -1.90 -9.84
C LYS A 350 2.89 -2.03 -8.85
N LEU A 351 1.66 -2.14 -9.37
CA LEU A 351 0.51 -2.48 -8.55
C LEU A 351 0.72 -3.89 -7.94
N LYS A 352 0.46 -4.04 -6.64
CA LYS A 352 0.45 -5.37 -6.00
C LYS A 352 -0.65 -6.23 -6.64
N LYS A 353 -0.44 -7.54 -6.68
CA LYS A 353 -1.47 -8.50 -7.11
C LYS A 353 -2.51 -8.69 -5.99
N ASP A 354 -3.68 -9.22 -6.37
CA ASP A 354 -4.73 -9.67 -5.45
C ASP A 354 -5.32 -8.59 -4.53
N LEU A 355 -5.33 -7.32 -4.98
CA LEU A 355 -5.97 -6.23 -4.26
C LEU A 355 -7.50 -6.22 -4.49
N SER A 356 -8.25 -5.83 -3.48
CA SER A 356 -9.71 -5.74 -3.51
C SER A 356 -10.24 -4.30 -3.50
N GLU A 357 -11.22 -3.99 -4.36
CA GLU A 357 -11.82 -2.65 -4.56
C GLU A 357 -12.60 -2.10 -3.34
N SER A 358 -12.87 -2.91 -2.32
CA SER A 358 -13.57 -2.41 -1.12
C SER A 358 -12.73 -2.51 0.15
N LEU A 359 -11.52 -3.07 0.05
CA LEU A 359 -10.62 -3.27 1.19
C LEU A 359 -9.31 -2.49 1.01
N ASP A 360 -8.72 -2.56 -0.18
CA ASP A 360 -7.39 -2.01 -0.42
C ASP A 360 -7.43 -0.67 -1.15
N TYR A 361 -8.19 -0.60 -2.24
CA TYR A 361 -8.33 0.59 -3.08
C TYR A 361 -9.79 0.87 -3.39
N LYS A 362 -10.11 2.09 -3.79
CA LYS A 362 -11.40 2.47 -4.37
C LYS A 362 -11.18 3.00 -5.77
N LEU A 363 -12.12 2.74 -6.68
CA LEU A 363 -12.11 3.30 -8.03
C LEU A 363 -12.83 4.63 -8.04
N ILE A 364 -12.16 5.66 -8.56
CA ILE A 364 -12.72 7.00 -8.74
C ILE A 364 -12.52 7.44 -10.19
N PRO A 365 -13.40 8.28 -10.76
CA PRO A 365 -13.17 8.87 -12.08
C PRO A 365 -11.83 9.64 -12.12
N GLU A 366 -11.20 9.72 -13.28
CA GLU A 366 -9.98 10.53 -13.51
C GLU A 366 -10.09 11.95 -12.95
N ILE A 367 -11.20 12.63 -13.23
CA ILE A 367 -11.47 13.99 -12.72
C ILE A 367 -11.46 14.03 -11.19
N GLY A 368 -11.98 12.97 -10.54
CA GLY A 368 -11.96 12.86 -9.08
C GLY A 368 -10.54 12.77 -8.53
N TRP A 369 -9.66 12.02 -9.20
CA TRP A 369 -8.25 11.94 -8.83
C TRP A 369 -7.57 13.31 -8.90
N ASP A 370 -7.73 14.00 -10.02
CA ASP A 370 -7.10 15.31 -10.23
C ASP A 370 -7.56 16.34 -9.19
N LEU A 371 -8.85 16.32 -8.81
CA LEU A 371 -9.39 17.15 -7.72
C LEU A 371 -8.75 16.83 -6.36
N LEU A 372 -8.56 15.55 -6.01
CA LEU A 372 -7.90 15.19 -4.75
C LEU A 372 -6.46 15.67 -4.71
N ILE A 373 -5.71 15.53 -5.81
CA ILE A 373 -4.34 16.05 -5.89
C ILE A 373 -4.35 17.58 -5.77
N GLN A 374 -5.31 18.25 -6.39
CA GLN A 374 -5.42 19.70 -6.30
C GLN A 374 -5.75 20.19 -4.88
N TRP A 375 -6.59 19.46 -4.14
CA TRP A 375 -6.97 19.84 -2.77
C TRP A 375 -5.93 19.46 -1.71
N TYR A 376 -5.27 18.32 -1.86
CA TYR A 376 -4.44 17.72 -0.81
C TYR A 376 -2.97 17.52 -1.19
N GLY A 377 -2.63 17.66 -2.47
CA GLY A 377 -1.32 17.30 -3.00
C GLY A 377 -1.14 15.79 -3.16
N ILE A 378 -0.03 15.39 -3.76
CA ILE A 378 0.40 14.00 -3.88
C ILE A 378 1.67 13.78 -3.05
N SER A 379 1.81 12.62 -2.43
CA SER A 379 3.04 12.25 -1.73
C SER A 379 4.18 11.93 -2.73
N GLU A 380 5.42 12.34 -2.42
CA GLU A 380 6.59 12.33 -3.33
C GLU A 380 6.91 11.00 -4.05
N LYS A 381 6.48 9.86 -3.50
CA LYS A 381 6.72 8.54 -4.10
C LYS A 381 5.43 7.85 -4.56
N SER A 382 4.30 8.52 -4.43
CA SER A 382 3.00 8.01 -4.87
C SER A 382 2.79 8.37 -6.34
N MET A 383 2.03 7.54 -7.05
CA MET A 383 1.70 7.76 -8.47
C MET A 383 0.20 7.60 -8.72
N ARG A 384 -0.23 8.18 -9.83
CA ARG A 384 -1.55 7.97 -10.40
C ARG A 384 -1.64 6.55 -10.97
N LEU A 385 -2.65 5.80 -10.55
CA LEU A 385 -2.88 4.41 -10.97
C LEU A 385 -4.13 4.36 -11.86
N SER A 386 -3.97 4.74 -13.13
CA SER A 386 -5.05 4.81 -14.12
C SER A 386 -5.43 3.43 -14.67
N ARG A 387 -6.72 3.20 -14.92
CA ARG A 387 -7.31 1.99 -15.48
C ARG A 387 -8.43 2.35 -16.46
N LYS A 388 -8.54 1.57 -17.54
CA LYS A 388 -9.52 1.82 -18.60
C LYS A 388 -10.83 1.09 -18.29
N VAL A 389 -11.96 1.73 -18.62
CA VAL A 389 -13.25 1.04 -18.72
C VAL A 389 -13.29 0.24 -20.01
N ILE A 390 -13.48 -1.06 -19.85
CA ILE A 390 -13.58 -2.02 -20.95
C ILE A 390 -15.01 -2.55 -21.07
N LYS A 391 -15.36 -3.07 -22.25
CA LYS A 391 -16.64 -3.73 -22.47
C LYS A 391 -16.43 -5.24 -22.58
N VAL A 392 -16.72 -5.95 -21.50
CA VAL A 392 -16.66 -7.41 -21.52
C VAL A 392 -17.98 -7.95 -22.06
N GLN A 393 -17.91 -8.76 -23.12
CA GLN A 393 -19.06 -9.48 -23.64
C GLN A 393 -19.35 -10.69 -22.72
N LYS A 394 -20.42 -10.61 -21.94
CA LYS A 394 -20.88 -11.71 -21.09
C LYS A 394 -22.39 -11.92 -21.29
N HIS A 395 -22.81 -13.12 -21.69
CA HIS A 395 -24.22 -13.50 -21.85
C HIS A 395 -25.12 -12.53 -22.66
N ALA A 396 -24.71 -12.12 -23.86
CA ALA A 396 -25.46 -11.32 -24.86
C ALA A 396 -25.62 -9.83 -24.53
N ILE A 397 -25.26 -9.43 -23.33
CA ILE A 397 -25.33 -8.03 -22.90
C ILE A 397 -23.90 -7.64 -22.52
N GLY A 398 -23.26 -6.81 -23.33
CA GLY A 398 -21.93 -6.30 -23.00
C GLY A 398 -22.00 -5.51 -21.69
N LYS A 399 -21.19 -5.90 -20.70
CA LYS A 399 -21.09 -5.22 -19.41
C LYS A 399 -19.84 -4.35 -19.41
N LEU A 400 -20.01 -3.07 -19.09
CA LEU A 400 -18.89 -2.18 -18.82
C LEU A 400 -18.31 -2.46 -17.44
N MET A 401 -16.99 -2.55 -17.36
CA MET A 401 -16.26 -2.67 -16.11
C MET A 401 -14.90 -1.99 -16.24
N ILE A 402 -14.28 -1.66 -15.11
CA ILE A 402 -12.93 -1.11 -15.09
C ILE A 402 -11.94 -2.28 -15.02
N GLU A 403 -11.04 -2.38 -15.99
CA GLU A 403 -10.01 -3.42 -15.99
C GLU A 403 -8.86 -3.01 -15.08
N VAL A 404 -8.82 -3.53 -13.85
CA VAL A 404 -7.72 -3.23 -12.90
C VAL A 404 -6.48 -4.08 -13.18
N TYR A 405 -6.69 -5.33 -13.59
CA TYR A 405 -5.62 -6.25 -13.97
C TYR A 405 -5.90 -6.78 -15.38
N PRO A 406 -5.09 -6.37 -16.38
CA PRO A 406 -5.04 -7.04 -17.67
C PRO A 406 -4.74 -8.54 -17.50
N VAL A 407 -5.07 -9.33 -18.51
CA VAL A 407 -4.80 -10.77 -18.52
C VAL A 407 -3.33 -10.99 -18.85
N THR A 408 -2.60 -11.76 -18.03
CA THR A 408 -1.24 -12.17 -18.36
C THR A 408 -1.28 -13.51 -19.08
N VAL A 409 -0.76 -13.59 -20.29
CA VAL A 409 -0.69 -14.82 -21.10
C VAL A 409 0.75 -15.25 -21.32
N LEU A 410 0.93 -16.53 -21.66
CA LEU A 410 2.19 -17.09 -22.11
C LEU A 410 2.18 -17.19 -23.63
N VAL A 411 3.04 -16.47 -24.32
CA VAL A 411 3.10 -16.47 -25.79
C VAL A 411 4.23 -17.37 -26.26
N GLN A 412 3.92 -18.30 -27.16
CA GLN A 412 4.88 -19.16 -27.87
C GLN A 412 4.86 -18.82 -29.36
N LEU A 413 6.04 -18.56 -29.93
CA LEU A 413 6.21 -18.38 -31.37
C LEU A 413 6.53 -19.72 -32.02
N ILE A 414 5.83 -20.09 -33.09
CA ILE A 414 6.11 -21.35 -33.81
C ILE A 414 6.38 -21.07 -35.28
N PHE A 415 7.45 -21.69 -35.79
CA PHE A 415 7.78 -21.79 -37.20
C PHE A 415 7.76 -23.25 -37.65
N PRO A 416 7.52 -23.54 -38.94
CA PRO A 416 7.52 -24.91 -39.48
C PRO A 416 8.81 -25.72 -39.27
N GLU A 417 9.93 -25.05 -38.95
CA GLU A 417 11.27 -25.65 -38.82
C GLU A 417 11.86 -25.55 -37.41
N SER A 418 11.17 -24.92 -36.45
CA SER A 418 11.63 -24.82 -35.05
C SER A 418 10.44 -24.82 -34.07
N PRO A 419 10.01 -25.99 -33.58
CA PRO A 419 8.86 -26.08 -32.67
C PRO A 419 9.14 -25.58 -31.24
N ASP A 420 10.41 -25.47 -30.85
CA ASP A 420 10.82 -24.99 -29.53
C ASP A 420 11.43 -23.59 -29.63
N VAL A 421 10.62 -22.58 -29.29
CA VAL A 421 11.06 -21.20 -29.08
C VAL A 421 10.68 -20.81 -27.65
N ASP A 422 11.54 -20.01 -27.03
CA ASP A 422 11.30 -19.45 -25.70
C ASP A 422 9.90 -18.82 -25.59
N ARG A 423 9.25 -19.09 -24.46
CA ARG A 423 7.93 -18.55 -24.13
C ARG A 423 8.09 -17.22 -23.40
N ILE A 424 7.27 -16.24 -23.76
CA ILE A 424 7.28 -14.92 -23.12
C ILE A 424 5.98 -14.65 -22.37
N HIS A 425 6.04 -13.91 -21.26
CA HIS A 425 4.84 -13.38 -20.64
C HIS A 425 4.43 -12.08 -21.34
N TYR A 426 3.15 -11.97 -21.68
CA TYR A 426 2.58 -10.78 -22.32
C TYR A 426 1.26 -10.40 -21.63
N GLU A 427 1.02 -9.11 -21.43
CA GLU A 427 -0.24 -8.61 -20.85
C GLU A 427 -1.16 -8.15 -21.99
N VAL A 428 -2.39 -8.68 -22.00
CA VAL A 428 -3.43 -8.34 -22.97
C VAL A 428 -4.66 -7.79 -22.25
N SER A 429 -5.29 -6.76 -22.82
CA SER A 429 -6.58 -6.28 -22.33
C SER A 429 -7.70 -7.20 -22.82
N ARG A 430 -8.73 -7.42 -22.00
CA ARG A 430 -9.88 -8.24 -22.42
C ARG A 430 -10.69 -7.62 -23.57
N ASP A 431 -10.58 -6.31 -23.76
CA ASP A 431 -11.26 -5.55 -24.83
C ASP A 431 -10.43 -5.48 -26.12
N ASP A 432 -9.17 -5.91 -26.08
CA ASP A 432 -8.30 -5.90 -27.25
C ASP A 432 -8.81 -6.94 -28.25
N THR A 433 -8.78 -6.58 -29.54
CA THR A 433 -9.10 -7.54 -30.60
C THR A 433 -7.92 -8.47 -30.84
N VAL A 434 -8.22 -9.69 -31.28
CA VAL A 434 -7.20 -10.67 -31.66
C VAL A 434 -6.28 -10.11 -32.75
N ALA A 435 -6.84 -9.39 -33.74
CA ALA A 435 -6.05 -8.69 -34.77
C ALA A 435 -5.00 -7.73 -34.17
N PHE A 436 -5.40 -6.92 -33.20
CA PHE A 436 -4.51 -5.96 -32.53
C PHE A 436 -3.42 -6.67 -31.74
N VAL A 437 -3.77 -7.74 -31.03
CA VAL A 437 -2.80 -8.56 -30.29
C VAL A 437 -1.80 -9.21 -31.24
N ILE A 438 -2.25 -9.77 -32.38
CA ILE A 438 -1.37 -10.31 -33.42
C ILE A 438 -0.38 -9.24 -33.89
N GLU A 439 -0.86 -8.05 -34.23
CA GLU A 439 0.00 -6.94 -34.66
C GLU A 439 1.08 -6.61 -33.63
N LYS A 440 0.70 -6.51 -32.35
CA LYS A 440 1.64 -6.20 -31.26
C LYS A 440 2.62 -7.32 -30.97
N LEU A 441 2.19 -8.57 -31.05
CA LEU A 441 3.09 -9.72 -30.89
C LEU A 441 4.08 -9.82 -32.05
N ARG A 442 3.66 -9.51 -33.29
CA ARG A 442 4.56 -9.47 -34.45
C ARG A 442 5.63 -8.39 -34.28
N GLU A 443 5.25 -7.21 -33.80
CA GLU A 443 6.18 -6.13 -33.48
C GLU A 443 7.18 -6.57 -32.40
N LEU A 444 6.67 -7.12 -31.29
CA LEU A 444 7.48 -7.53 -30.14
C LEU A 444 8.45 -8.68 -30.48
N LEU A 445 7.99 -9.64 -31.27
CA LEU A 445 8.76 -10.83 -31.68
C LEU A 445 9.51 -10.65 -33.01
N GLN A 446 9.49 -9.43 -33.57
CA GLN A 446 10.18 -9.07 -34.82
C GLN A 446 9.79 -9.96 -36.02
N VAL A 447 8.51 -10.33 -36.11
CA VAL A 447 7.96 -11.10 -37.24
C VAL A 447 7.64 -10.15 -38.40
N SER A 448 8.16 -10.45 -39.59
CA SER A 448 7.95 -9.64 -40.81
C SER A 448 6.47 -9.41 -41.13
N ALA A 449 6.13 -8.18 -41.55
CA ALA A 449 4.79 -7.77 -41.99
C ALA A 449 4.27 -8.61 -43.18
N VAL A 450 5.17 -9.16 -44.00
CA VAL A 450 4.85 -9.96 -45.19
C VAL A 450 4.36 -11.37 -44.84
N ASN A 451 4.70 -11.89 -43.66
CA ASN A 451 4.31 -13.23 -43.27
C ASN A 451 2.87 -13.25 -42.74
N GLU A 452 2.04 -14.16 -43.24
CA GLU A 452 0.73 -14.42 -42.64
C GLU A 452 0.92 -15.09 -41.27
N THR A 453 0.04 -14.74 -40.32
CA THR A 453 0.13 -15.23 -38.94
C THR A 453 -1.23 -15.63 -38.41
N HIS A 454 -1.29 -16.70 -37.64
CA HIS A 454 -2.47 -17.11 -36.88
C HIS A 454 -2.18 -17.11 -35.39
N LEU A 455 -3.19 -16.75 -34.59
CA LEU A 455 -3.11 -16.83 -33.14
C LEU A 455 -4.00 -17.97 -32.66
N TRP A 456 -3.39 -18.91 -31.96
CA TRP A 456 -4.08 -20.05 -31.39
C TRP A 456 -4.11 -19.95 -29.87
N LEU A 457 -5.25 -20.22 -29.27
CA LEU A 457 -5.35 -20.47 -27.83
C LEU A 457 -5.12 -21.95 -27.57
N GLN A 458 -4.12 -22.27 -26.75
CA GLN A 458 -3.87 -23.62 -26.26
C GLN A 458 -4.54 -23.80 -24.91
N HIS A 459 -5.57 -24.64 -24.86
CA HIS A 459 -6.24 -25.05 -23.65
C HIS A 459 -6.10 -26.56 -23.48
N LEU A 460 -5.29 -26.99 -22.51
CA LEU A 460 -4.91 -28.40 -22.32
C LEU A 460 -4.31 -28.98 -23.62
N ASP A 461 -4.85 -30.10 -24.12
CA ASP A 461 -4.40 -30.77 -25.35
C ASP A 461 -5.06 -30.23 -26.62
N LYS A 462 -5.90 -29.19 -26.53
CA LYS A 462 -6.61 -28.62 -27.67
C LYS A 462 -6.05 -27.25 -28.04
N LYS A 463 -5.93 -27.02 -29.35
CA LYS A 463 -5.61 -25.71 -29.94
C LYS A 463 -6.85 -25.17 -30.63
N VAL A 464 -7.21 -23.94 -30.33
CA VAL A 464 -8.38 -23.25 -30.89
C VAL A 464 -7.87 -22.03 -31.66
N LEU A 465 -8.19 -21.94 -32.95
CA LEU A 465 -7.87 -20.76 -33.75
C LEU A 465 -8.74 -19.58 -33.31
N LEU A 466 -8.11 -18.48 -32.93
CA LEU A 466 -8.81 -17.26 -32.56
C LEU A 466 -9.16 -16.46 -33.81
N GLN A 467 -10.40 -16.00 -33.91
CA GLN A 467 -10.83 -15.16 -35.03
C GLN A 467 -10.36 -13.72 -34.80
N GLU A 468 -9.83 -13.07 -35.83
CA GLU A 468 -9.28 -11.72 -35.74
C GLU A 468 -10.27 -10.65 -35.25
N THR A 469 -11.57 -10.87 -35.49
CA THR A 469 -12.66 -9.98 -35.06
C THR A 469 -13.06 -10.16 -33.59
N ASP A 470 -12.62 -11.24 -32.94
CA ASP A 470 -12.96 -11.53 -31.56
C ASP A 470 -12.14 -10.66 -30.61
N THR A 471 -12.68 -10.40 -29.43
CA THR A 471 -11.93 -9.79 -28.32
C THR A 471 -11.28 -10.86 -27.46
N MET A 472 -10.15 -10.56 -26.84
CA MET A 472 -9.41 -11.53 -26.01
C MET A 472 -10.24 -12.09 -24.84
N GLY A 473 -11.22 -11.36 -24.30
CA GLY A 473 -12.00 -11.77 -23.14
C GLY A 473 -13.43 -12.29 -23.39
N ASP A 474 -13.78 -12.83 -24.56
CA ASP A 474 -15.19 -13.12 -24.88
C ASP A 474 -15.74 -14.41 -24.22
N ASN A 475 -16.61 -14.24 -23.22
CA ASN A 475 -17.12 -15.28 -22.30
C ASN A 475 -18.25 -16.14 -22.89
N ARG A 476 -18.21 -16.45 -24.19
CA ARG A 476 -19.23 -17.25 -24.90
C ARG A 476 -18.69 -18.46 -25.66
N SER A 477 -17.38 -18.66 -25.69
CA SER A 477 -16.75 -19.66 -26.55
C SER A 477 -15.54 -20.33 -25.89
N LEU A 478 -15.01 -21.37 -26.53
CA LEU A 478 -13.71 -21.97 -26.24
C LEU A 478 -12.51 -21.04 -26.57
N SER A 479 -12.76 -19.80 -26.98
CA SER A 479 -11.78 -18.80 -27.41
C SER A 479 -11.53 -17.68 -26.37
N SER A 480 -12.19 -17.71 -25.21
CA SER A 480 -11.95 -16.74 -24.13
C SER A 480 -10.57 -16.97 -23.52
N VAL A 481 -9.74 -15.93 -23.48
CA VAL A 481 -8.39 -15.99 -22.93
C VAL A 481 -8.40 -15.61 -21.45
N GLU A 482 -7.90 -16.51 -20.62
CA GLU A 482 -7.78 -16.37 -19.17
C GLU A 482 -6.32 -16.18 -18.72
N ASP A 483 -6.14 -15.88 -17.43
CA ASP A 483 -4.81 -15.62 -16.88
C ASP A 483 -3.96 -16.90 -16.87
N ASN A 484 -2.73 -16.78 -17.39
CA ASN A 484 -1.75 -17.83 -17.61
C ASN A 484 -2.09 -18.83 -18.74
N ASP A 485 -3.08 -18.51 -19.58
CA ASP A 485 -3.29 -19.27 -20.82
C ASP A 485 -2.10 -19.17 -21.76
N THR A 486 -1.93 -20.20 -22.59
CA THR A 486 -0.88 -20.23 -23.62
C THR A 486 -1.43 -19.81 -24.97
N LEU A 487 -0.91 -18.73 -25.53
CA LEU A 487 -1.16 -18.30 -26.89
C LEU A 487 -0.01 -18.75 -27.80
N ILE A 488 -0.34 -19.30 -28.95
CA ILE A 488 0.64 -19.70 -29.96
C ILE A 488 0.49 -18.76 -31.15
N LEU A 489 1.52 -17.96 -31.40
CA LEU A 489 1.64 -17.19 -32.64
C LEU A 489 2.32 -18.09 -33.68
N GLU A 490 1.54 -18.55 -34.65
CA GLU A 490 2.02 -19.35 -35.75
C GLU A 490 2.33 -18.46 -36.95
N VAL A 491 3.51 -18.63 -37.55
CA VAL A 491 3.93 -17.88 -38.74
C VAL A 491 3.96 -18.79 -39.96
N LYS A 492 3.27 -18.39 -41.03
CA LYS A 492 3.28 -19.09 -42.32
C LYS A 492 4.66 -18.99 -42.97
N LYS A 493 5.16 -20.10 -43.54
CA LYS A 493 6.38 -20.10 -44.36
C LYS A 493 6.08 -20.72 -45.73
N GLY A 494 6.14 -19.89 -46.77
CA GLY A 494 5.66 -20.28 -48.11
C GLY A 494 4.14 -20.54 -48.08
N ASP A 495 3.70 -21.70 -48.59
CA ASP A 495 2.29 -22.11 -48.61
C ASP A 495 1.91 -23.10 -47.49
N LYS A 496 2.76 -23.25 -46.45
CA LYS A 496 2.55 -24.25 -45.39
C LYS A 496 2.35 -23.61 -44.02
N TRP A 497 1.36 -24.15 -43.30
CA TRP A 497 1.14 -23.97 -41.86
C TRP A 497 1.74 -25.15 -41.09
N THR A 498 2.04 -24.95 -39.81
CA THR A 498 2.64 -25.92 -38.89
C THR A 498 1.59 -26.71 -38.10
N ILE A 499 0.47 -26.07 -37.75
CA ILE A 499 -0.60 -26.60 -36.88
C ILE A 499 -1.76 -27.18 -37.69
#